data_AF-L1KZE9-F1
#
_entry.id   AF-L1KZE9-F1
#
_cell.length_a   1.000
_cell.length_b   1.000
_cell.length_c   1.000
_cell.angle_alpha   90.00
_cell.angle_beta   90.00
_cell.angle_gamma   90.00
#
_symmetry.space_group_name_H-M   'P 1'
#
loop_
_entity.id
_entity.type
_entity.pdbx_description
1 polymer ?
#
loop_
_entity_poly.entity_id
_entity_poly.type
_entity_poly.pdbx_seq_one_letter_code
_entity_poly.pdbx_strand_id
1 'polypeptide(L)'
;MWAQLKAALNDSGRMVLKDSVPHSWFLDPAVDGLGTPNPVNEEQVLIHPVGTLHHRPRSATKIPNLFLSGDYVAVPIDLATMEGANTSARQAVNALLDEIGSAAERCTVTPLYRAPEFKALKRHDRTRYLLRLPNLFDVG
;
A
#
# COMPACT_ATOMS: atom_id res chain seq x y z
N MET A 1 6.22 -21.28 11.95
CA MET A 1 5.13 -20.31 12.19
C MET A 1 4.29 -20.62 13.44
N TRP A 2 3.45 -21.68 13.48
CA TRP A 2 2.59 -21.96 14.65
C TRP A 2 3.35 -22.12 15.98
N ALA A 3 4.44 -22.88 15.97
CA ALA A 3 5.31 -23.02 17.15
C ALA A 3 5.89 -21.68 17.63
N GLN A 4 6.25 -20.78 16.71
CA GLN A 4 6.78 -19.44 17.03
C GLN A 4 5.68 -18.54 17.60
N LEU A 5 4.46 -18.58 17.03
CA LEU A 5 3.31 -17.84 17.54
C LEU A 5 2.97 -18.27 18.98
N LYS A 6 2.92 -19.58 19.27
CA LYS A 6 2.70 -20.09 20.63
C LYS A 6 3.82 -19.65 21.57
N ALA A 7 5.08 -19.75 21.16
CA ALA A 7 6.21 -19.33 21.98
C ALA A 7 6.15 -17.83 22.32
N ALA A 8 5.75 -16.98 21.36
CA ALA A 8 5.67 -15.53 21.56
C ALA A 8 4.42 -15.08 22.33
N LEU A 9 3.28 -15.78 22.22
CA LEU A 9 2.01 -15.34 22.81
C LEU A 9 1.63 -16.05 24.11
N ASN A 10 2.26 -17.19 24.42
CA ASN A 10 2.11 -17.91 25.69
C ASN A 10 3.30 -17.68 26.64
N ASP A 11 4.12 -16.65 26.39
CA ASP A 11 5.36 -16.34 27.11
C ASP A 11 5.16 -15.77 28.52
N SER A 12 3.98 -15.23 28.80
CA SER A 12 3.61 -14.53 30.04
C SER A 12 2.91 -15.43 31.08
N GLY A 13 3.00 -16.76 30.93
CA GLY A 13 2.33 -17.73 31.81
C GLY A 13 0.82 -17.84 31.60
N ARG A 14 0.24 -16.97 30.76
CA ARG A 14 -1.13 -17.07 30.27
C ARG A 14 -1.16 -17.83 28.96
N MET A 15 -1.92 -18.92 28.90
CA MET A 15 -2.12 -19.68 27.66
C MET A 15 -3.14 -18.96 26.77
N VAL A 16 -2.65 -18.20 25.78
CA VAL A 16 -3.44 -17.45 24.78
C VAL A 16 -3.80 -18.34 23.59
N LEU A 17 -2.84 -19.08 23.04
CA LEU A 17 -3.03 -19.99 21.90
C LEU A 17 -3.02 -21.45 22.34
N LYS A 18 -4.07 -22.19 21.94
CA LYS A 18 -4.20 -23.65 22.16
C LYS A 18 -4.18 -24.37 20.81
N ASP A 19 -3.67 -25.59 20.80
CA ASP A 19 -3.60 -26.41 19.58
C ASP A 19 -4.98 -26.80 19.02
N SER A 20 -6.06 -26.60 19.79
CA SER A 20 -7.45 -26.79 19.34
C SER A 20 -8.04 -25.59 18.59
N VAL A 21 -7.34 -24.43 18.55
CA VAL A 21 -7.85 -23.19 17.94
C VAL A 21 -7.72 -23.19 16.42
N PRO A 22 -6.61 -23.67 15.82
CA PRO A 22 -6.50 -23.73 14.36
C PRO A 22 -7.52 -24.72 13.79
N HIS A 23 -8.50 -24.24 13.04
CA HIS A 23 -9.42 -25.08 12.27
C HIS A 23 -8.77 -25.56 10.96
N SER A 24 -8.11 -24.64 10.27
CA SER A 24 -7.44 -24.87 8.99
C SER A 24 -6.43 -23.76 8.74
N TRP A 25 -5.41 -24.04 7.93
CA TRP A 25 -4.49 -23.03 7.45
C TRP A 25 -4.18 -23.30 5.98
N PHE A 26 -3.89 -22.24 5.25
CA PHE A 26 -3.46 -22.28 3.87
C PHE A 26 -2.53 -21.09 3.66
N LEU A 27 -1.41 -21.29 2.96
CA LEU A 27 -0.62 -20.17 2.47
C LEU A 27 -1.13 -19.80 1.09
N ASP A 28 -1.04 -18.52 0.75
CA ASP A 28 -1.31 -17.95 -0.56
C ASP A 28 -1.02 -18.94 -1.72
N PRO A 29 -1.99 -19.21 -2.62
CA PRO A 29 -1.84 -20.21 -3.66
C PRO A 29 -0.73 -19.87 -4.67
N ALA A 30 -0.32 -18.60 -4.75
CA ALA A 30 0.76 -18.15 -5.62
C ALA A 30 2.16 -18.45 -5.05
N VAL A 31 2.25 -18.92 -3.80
CA VAL A 31 3.51 -19.23 -3.13
C VAL A 31 3.77 -20.74 -3.14
N ASP A 32 4.84 -21.16 -3.82
CA ASP A 32 5.24 -22.56 -3.96
C ASP A 32 6.73 -22.77 -3.59
N GLY A 33 7.18 -24.03 -3.53
CA GLY A 33 8.57 -24.39 -3.21
C GLY A 33 8.95 -24.11 -1.75
N LEU A 34 7.96 -23.89 -0.87
CA LEU A 34 8.17 -23.62 0.55
C LEU A 34 8.89 -24.78 1.22
N GLY A 35 9.93 -24.46 2.01
CA GLY A 35 10.77 -25.47 2.66
C GLY A 35 11.82 -26.09 1.75
N THR A 36 11.92 -25.65 0.49
CA THR A 36 13.04 -25.94 -0.40
C THR A 36 14.00 -24.74 -0.49
N PRO A 37 15.19 -24.88 -1.10
CA PRO A 37 16.08 -23.75 -1.37
C PRO A 37 15.53 -22.72 -2.35
N ASN A 38 14.44 -23.02 -3.07
CA ASN A 38 13.91 -22.19 -4.15
C ASN A 38 12.42 -21.89 -3.95
N PRO A 39 12.03 -21.11 -2.93
CA PRO A 39 10.67 -20.63 -2.81
C PRO A 39 10.35 -19.70 -3.99
N VAL A 40 9.15 -19.82 -4.55
CA VAL A 40 8.67 -18.99 -5.64
C VAL A 40 7.37 -18.30 -5.22
N ASN A 41 7.19 -17.08 -5.71
CA ASN A 41 5.93 -16.35 -5.63
C ASN A 41 5.55 -15.94 -7.05
N GLU A 42 4.45 -16.49 -7.56
CA GLU A 42 3.91 -16.20 -8.89
C GLU A 42 3.23 -14.82 -8.95
N GLU A 43 2.87 -14.25 -7.81
CA GLU A 43 2.33 -12.90 -7.72
C GLU A 43 3.44 -11.86 -7.72
N GLN A 44 3.40 -10.99 -8.74
CA GLN A 44 4.28 -9.84 -8.80
C GLN A 44 3.83 -8.75 -7.81
N VAL A 45 4.80 -8.04 -7.23
CA VAL A 45 4.52 -6.83 -6.45
C VAL A 45 3.93 -5.77 -7.38
N LEU A 46 2.60 -5.67 -7.39
CA LEU A 46 1.82 -4.84 -8.31
C LEU A 46 2.09 -3.32 -8.13
N ILE A 47 2.59 -2.91 -6.97
CA ILE A 47 2.33 -1.56 -6.45
C ILE A 47 3.58 -0.65 -6.47
N HIS A 48 4.80 -1.17 -6.68
CA HIS A 48 6.04 -0.36 -6.54
C HIS A 48 7.14 -0.46 -7.62
N PRO A 49 6.89 -0.90 -8.87
CA PRO A 49 7.82 -0.54 -9.94
C PRO A 49 7.88 0.99 -10.09
N VAL A 50 9.09 1.54 -10.28
CA VAL A 50 9.31 2.99 -10.41
C VAL A 50 8.45 3.57 -11.54
N GLY A 51 7.73 4.66 -11.26
CA GLY A 51 6.90 5.37 -12.24
C GLY A 51 5.46 4.86 -12.39
N THR A 52 5.09 3.75 -11.75
CA THR A 52 3.74 3.16 -11.86
C THR A 52 2.61 4.03 -11.32
N LEU A 53 2.89 4.95 -10.39
CA LEU A 53 1.90 5.91 -9.88
C LEU A 53 1.14 6.61 -11.01
N HIS A 54 1.83 6.98 -12.09
CA HIS A 54 1.23 7.70 -13.22
C HIS A 54 0.27 6.85 -14.05
N HIS A 55 0.33 5.53 -13.92
CA HIS A 55 -0.52 4.58 -14.62
C HIS A 55 -1.69 4.08 -13.77
N ARG A 56 -1.74 4.44 -12.48
CA ARG A 56 -2.81 4.01 -11.58
C ARG A 56 -4.15 4.66 -11.97
N PRO A 57 -5.25 3.89 -12.03
CA PRO A 57 -6.57 4.45 -12.29
C PRO A 57 -7.05 5.34 -11.15
N ARG A 58 -8.03 6.20 -11.43
CA ARG A 58 -8.78 6.93 -10.39
C ARG A 58 -9.90 6.05 -9.83
N SER A 59 -10.41 6.37 -8.64
CA SER A 59 -11.55 5.64 -8.05
C SER A 59 -12.83 5.75 -8.89
N ALA A 60 -13.10 6.93 -9.46
CA ALA A 60 -14.20 7.13 -10.40
C ALA A 60 -13.82 6.56 -11.78
N THR A 61 -14.68 5.70 -12.33
CA THR A 61 -14.50 5.15 -13.67
C THR A 61 -15.47 5.78 -14.68
N LYS A 62 -15.36 5.40 -15.96
CA LYS A 62 -16.33 5.80 -17.00
C LYS A 62 -17.62 4.98 -16.95
N ILE A 63 -17.65 3.90 -16.18
CA ILE A 63 -18.81 3.03 -16.02
C ILE A 63 -19.53 3.50 -14.74
N PRO A 64 -20.73 4.11 -14.84
CA PRO A 64 -21.40 4.79 -13.72
C PRO A 64 -21.57 3.96 -12.45
N ASN A 65 -21.70 2.65 -12.58
CA ASN A 65 -21.92 1.73 -11.47
C ASN A 65 -20.67 0.91 -11.09
N LEU A 66 -19.48 1.33 -11.54
CA LEU A 66 -18.21 0.70 -11.21
C LEU A 66 -17.23 1.73 -10.63
N PHE A 67 -16.82 1.49 -9.39
CA PHE A 67 -15.85 2.31 -8.66
C PHE A 67 -14.69 1.45 -8.19
N LEU A 68 -13.48 2.02 -8.18
CA LEU A 68 -12.25 1.31 -7.82
C LEU A 68 -11.71 1.74 -6.47
N SER A 69 -11.23 0.78 -5.68
CA SER A 69 -10.53 0.98 -4.42
C SER A 69 -9.47 -0.10 -4.24
N GLY A 70 -8.38 0.24 -3.58
CA GLY A 70 -7.21 -0.59 -3.36
C GLY A 70 -5.91 0.18 -3.63
N ASP A 71 -4.79 -0.43 -3.29
CA ASP A 71 -3.47 0.22 -3.37
C ASP A 71 -3.02 0.53 -4.81
N TYR A 72 -3.61 -0.14 -5.80
CA TYR A 72 -3.38 0.14 -7.22
C TYR A 72 -4.12 1.40 -7.71
N VAL A 73 -4.99 2.01 -6.90
CA VAL A 73 -5.70 3.25 -7.24
C VAL A 73 -4.85 4.47 -6.92
N ALA A 74 -4.94 5.50 -7.77
CA ALA A 74 -4.19 6.74 -7.62
C ALA A 74 -4.72 7.57 -6.45
N VAL A 75 -4.00 7.53 -5.33
CA VAL A 75 -4.27 8.31 -4.11
C VAL A 75 -3.13 9.30 -3.83
N PRO A 76 -3.35 10.36 -3.03
CA PRO A 76 -2.30 11.33 -2.67
C PRO A 76 -1.22 10.78 -1.70
N ILE A 77 -1.14 9.46 -1.56
CA ILE A 77 -0.18 8.70 -0.73
C ILE A 77 0.45 7.65 -1.65
N ASP A 78 1.65 7.94 -2.16
CA ASP A 78 2.34 7.06 -3.12
C ASP A 78 3.13 5.95 -2.42
N LEU A 79 2.43 5.10 -1.68
CA LEU A 79 2.97 3.93 -0.99
C LEU A 79 1.86 2.89 -0.70
N ALA A 80 2.15 1.58 -0.82
CA ALA A 80 1.25 0.53 -0.33
C ALA A 80 1.17 0.62 1.18
N THR A 81 0.03 1.12 1.63
CA THR A 81 -0.22 1.46 3.03
C THR A 81 -1.70 1.28 3.30
N MET A 82 -2.03 0.95 4.55
CA MET A 82 -3.43 0.89 4.97
C MET A 82 -4.10 2.26 4.81
N GLU A 83 -3.34 3.35 4.97
CA GLU A 83 -3.76 4.73 4.75
C GLU A 83 -4.09 5.00 3.28
N GLY A 84 -3.28 4.48 2.35
CA GLY A 84 -3.54 4.52 0.91
C GLY A 84 -4.82 3.78 0.55
N ALA A 85 -4.97 2.54 1.01
CA ALA A 85 -6.18 1.74 0.84
C ALA A 85 -7.42 2.48 1.37
N ASN A 86 -7.38 2.99 2.61
CA ASN A 86 -8.47 3.77 3.20
C ASN A 86 -8.76 5.05 2.41
N THR A 87 -7.73 5.74 1.92
CA THR A 87 -7.92 6.94 1.10
C THR A 87 -8.62 6.63 -0.23
N SER A 88 -8.26 5.52 -0.87
CA SER A 88 -8.92 5.07 -2.12
C SER A 88 -10.40 4.73 -1.89
N ALA A 89 -10.74 4.14 -0.75
CA ALA A 89 -12.12 3.80 -0.40
C ALA A 89 -12.95 5.07 -0.20
N ARG A 90 -12.40 6.08 0.50
CA ARG A 90 -13.03 7.39 0.65
C ARG A 90 -13.28 8.08 -0.69
N GLN A 91 -12.30 8.02 -1.60
CA GLN A 91 -12.47 8.55 -2.96
C GLN A 91 -13.56 7.80 -3.75
N ALA A 92 -13.62 6.47 -3.64
CA ALA A 92 -14.64 5.65 -4.29
C ALA A 92 -16.05 5.97 -3.78
N VAL A 93 -16.21 6.12 -2.45
CA VAL A 93 -17.48 6.53 -1.83
C VAL A 93 -17.88 7.92 -2.29
N ASN A 94 -16.96 8.89 -2.33
CA ASN A 94 -17.27 10.23 -2.82
C ASN A 94 -17.73 10.20 -4.28
N ALA A 95 -17.05 9.43 -5.14
CA ALA A 95 -17.45 9.25 -6.53
C ALA A 95 -18.85 8.63 -6.66
N LEU A 96 -19.18 7.63 -5.84
CA LEU A 96 -20.53 7.05 -5.78
C LEU A 96 -21.57 8.09 -5.38
N LEU A 97 -21.30 8.88 -4.34
CA LEU A 97 -22.21 9.92 -3.86
C LEU A 97 -22.41 11.03 -4.92
N ASP A 98 -21.38 11.36 -5.68
CA ASP A 98 -21.46 12.29 -6.81
C ASP A 98 -22.33 11.74 -7.94
N GLU A 99 -22.12 10.47 -8.33
CA GLU A 99 -22.87 9.82 -9.42
C GLU A 99 -24.37 9.75 -9.14
N ILE A 100 -24.77 9.44 -7.90
CA ILE A 100 -26.19 9.35 -7.53
C ILE A 100 -26.80 10.71 -7.14
N GLY A 101 -26.04 11.80 -7.22
CA GLY A 101 -26.50 13.13 -6.81
C GLY A 101 -26.85 13.24 -5.32
N SER A 102 -26.18 12.48 -4.45
CA SER A 102 -26.46 12.45 -3.02
C SER A 102 -25.98 13.71 -2.31
N ALA A 103 -26.85 14.25 -1.45
CA ALA A 103 -26.55 15.36 -0.56
C ALA A 103 -25.76 14.98 0.70
N ALA A 104 -25.38 13.70 0.88
CA ALA A 104 -24.59 13.26 2.01
C ALA A 104 -23.20 13.94 2.04
N GLU A 105 -22.66 14.13 3.25
CA GLU A 105 -21.32 14.69 3.42
C GLU A 105 -20.26 13.82 2.74
N ARG A 106 -19.27 14.44 2.11
CA ARG A 106 -18.15 13.73 1.46
C ARG A 106 -17.12 13.29 2.49
N CYS A 107 -16.57 12.10 2.29
CA CYS A 107 -15.46 11.58 3.06
C CYS A 107 -14.22 12.47 2.90
N THR A 108 -13.61 12.90 4.02
CA THR A 108 -12.38 13.69 4.00
C THR A 108 -11.19 12.90 3.45
N VAL A 109 -10.58 13.42 2.39
CA VAL A 109 -9.34 12.90 1.81
C VAL A 109 -8.19 13.82 2.20
N THR A 110 -7.28 13.32 3.04
CA THR A 110 -6.11 14.07 3.49
C THR A 110 -4.88 13.64 2.70
N PRO A 111 -4.18 14.56 2.02
CA PRO A 111 -2.96 14.21 1.29
C PRO A 111 -1.80 13.92 2.25
N LEU A 112 -0.81 13.15 1.78
CA LEU A 112 0.42 12.93 2.53
C LEU A 112 1.12 14.27 2.84
N TYR A 113 1.39 14.52 4.12
CA TYR A 113 2.16 15.69 4.53
C TYR A 113 3.55 15.66 3.89
N ARG A 114 3.91 16.74 3.21
CA ARG A 114 5.24 16.94 2.63
C ARG A 114 5.85 18.19 3.25
N ALA A 115 6.81 17.99 4.15
CA ALA A 115 7.63 19.02 4.77
C ALA A 115 8.16 20.02 3.72
N PRO A 116 7.68 21.29 3.73
CA PRO A 116 8.06 22.31 2.75
C PRO A 116 9.55 22.66 2.79
N GLU A 117 10.19 22.50 3.94
CA GLU A 117 11.59 22.82 4.21
C GLU A 117 12.52 22.02 3.29
N PHE A 118 12.13 20.79 2.93
CA PHE A 118 12.91 19.94 2.02
C PHE A 118 12.67 20.24 0.54
N LYS A 119 11.71 21.11 0.17
CA LYS A 119 11.36 21.35 -1.23
C LYS A 119 12.53 21.90 -2.05
N ALA A 120 13.33 22.79 -1.45
CA ALA A 120 14.51 23.36 -2.09
C ALA A 120 15.58 22.29 -2.34
N LEU A 121 15.85 21.44 -1.35
CA LEU A 121 16.83 20.35 -1.44
C LEU A 121 16.43 19.32 -2.50
N LYS A 122 15.17 18.88 -2.52
CA LYS A 122 14.64 17.95 -3.55
C LYS A 122 14.77 18.51 -4.97
N ARG A 123 14.52 19.82 -5.14
CA ARG A 123 14.68 20.48 -6.45
C ARG A 123 16.14 20.54 -6.86
N HIS A 124 17.05 20.88 -5.94
CA HIS A 124 18.48 20.92 -6.22
C HIS A 124 19.01 19.53 -6.62
N ASP A 125 18.63 18.50 -5.87
CA ASP A 125 18.94 17.10 -6.19
C ASP A 125 18.45 16.70 -7.59
N ARG A 126 17.18 16.98 -7.91
CA ARG A 126 16.64 16.70 -9.26
C ARG A 126 17.42 17.40 -10.36
N THR A 127 17.84 18.65 -10.17
CA THR A 127 18.68 19.36 -11.15
C THR A 127 20.04 18.68 -11.32
N ARG A 128 20.70 18.28 -10.23
CA ARG A 128 21.99 17.57 -10.30
C ARG A 128 21.86 16.23 -10.99
N TYR A 129 20.80 15.47 -10.70
CA TYR A 129 20.49 14.21 -11.36
C TYR A 129 20.35 14.38 -12.87
N LEU A 130 19.58 15.39 -13.33
CA LEU A 130 19.41 15.68 -14.76
C LEU A 130 20.74 16.09 -15.43
N LEU A 131 21.65 16.71 -14.68
CA LEU A 131 23.00 17.05 -15.13
C LEU A 131 24.02 15.90 -14.99
N ARG A 132 23.59 14.70 -14.53
CA ARG A 132 24.46 13.54 -14.23
C ARG A 132 25.58 13.86 -13.22
N LEU A 133 25.34 14.81 -12.32
CA LEU A 133 26.24 15.12 -11.22
C LEU A 133 25.91 14.22 -10.01
N PRO A 134 26.91 13.88 -9.17
CA PRO A 134 26.66 13.15 -7.92
C PRO A 134 25.72 13.94 -7.00
N ASN A 135 25.01 13.26 -6.09
CA ASN A 135 24.20 13.95 -5.08
C ASN A 135 25.09 14.88 -4.23
N LEU A 136 24.54 15.99 -3.72
CA LEU A 136 25.30 16.97 -2.93
C LEU A 136 25.93 16.36 -1.66
N PHE A 137 25.28 15.36 -1.07
CA PHE A 137 25.69 14.68 0.16
C PHE A 137 26.51 13.42 -0.10
N ASP A 138 26.83 13.12 -1.36
CA ASP A 138 27.69 12.00 -1.75
C ASP A 138 29.16 12.44 -1.62
N VAL A 139 29.64 12.50 -0.38
CA VAL A 139 30.94 13.09 -0.01
C VAL A 139 32.09 12.08 0.09
N GLY A 140 31.85 10.82 -0.23
CA GLY A 140 32.83 9.73 -0.11
C GLY A 140 32.76 9.00 1.23
#